data_AF-A0A3N5PZT5-F1
#
_entry.id   AF-A0A3N5PZT5-F1
#
_cell.length_a   1.000
_cell.length_b   1.000
_cell.length_c   1.000
_cell.angle_alpha   90.00
_cell.angle_beta   90.00
_cell.angle_gamma   90.00
#
_symmetry.space_group_name_H-M   'P 1'
#
loop_
_entity.id
_entity.type
_entity.pdbx_description
1 polymer ?
#
loop_
_entity_poly.entity_id
_entity_poly.type
_entity_poly.pdbx_seq_one_letter_code
_entity_poly.pdbx_strand_id
1 'polypeptide(L)'
;CSGLSPWDVLNGDGLSLGTISVVRPVFTINIVDSTGRQTDELAPTDTSIVRLPKIPNVDSLLNVLAAGALPADIAPLSIDAVVIDDGVSNTRQENDTAWMRGTIEGFDVAIRDISLGTGDAVDAHVLNDITISVRRWHRQYSDGRNILLEGGLVRISDDDSLMSVSDVRLNTAERGEYIAKGVMFSFANHRLTIDSTSIGTTVPDKEWLASLKHPADRFRIAAEDIAMEDIDLDALTRGTALTVKKLSVGTLMIDVFSNKRGTPPRIKPRQLMPHQIVREIPFTVGIDSLVVGNTSIRYAEQQPKSPTPGVLTWSNVGVTITGLSSDPVVQARQPLKIQATGRFLDQAQMAATFTFPLNVTVYEMHGEGSLQRLDIRKLNSFLPSIEGIRITSGTADGATFRFDVRGRAARGVVDPVYRELDIELVDKKTKKGNWLTGDLSFVASWLVVKNDNPRGEDHEVGKIAYTLPPNAALMETIWFPIRAGLGDVAGF
;
A
#
# COMPACT_ATOMS: atom_id res chain seq x y z
N CYS A 1 21.87 46.05 -18.29
CA CYS A 1 21.37 47.41 -18.55
C CYS A 1 20.08 47.30 -19.35
N SER A 2 18.92 47.36 -18.69
CA SER A 2 17.62 47.43 -19.34
C SER A 2 17.26 48.90 -19.53
N GLY A 3 17.43 49.43 -20.74
CA GLY A 3 16.97 50.75 -21.10
C GLY A 3 15.94 50.62 -22.20
N LEU A 4 14.65 50.75 -21.85
CA LEU A 4 13.61 51.02 -22.83
C LEU A 4 13.75 52.48 -23.25
N SER A 5 14.05 52.74 -24.52
CA SER A 5 13.90 54.06 -25.08
C SER A 5 12.41 54.25 -25.40
N PRO A 6 11.78 55.39 -25.07
CA PRO A 6 10.39 55.67 -25.46
C PRO A 6 10.12 55.56 -26.97
N TRP A 7 11.17 55.55 -27.81
CA TRP A 7 11.09 55.43 -29.25
C TRP A 7 10.92 53.99 -29.73
N ASP A 8 11.32 53.00 -28.92
CA ASP A 8 11.25 51.57 -29.28
C ASP A 8 9.78 51.09 -29.31
N VAL A 9 8.91 51.72 -28.49
CA VAL A 9 7.46 51.46 -28.44
C VAL A 9 6.70 52.10 -29.62
N LEU A 10 7.26 53.16 -30.22
CA LEU A 10 6.58 53.93 -31.29
C LEU A 10 6.84 53.39 -32.71
N ASN A 11 7.88 52.57 -32.91
CA ASN A 11 8.30 52.08 -34.23
C ASN A 11 7.87 50.63 -34.56
N GLY A 12 7.16 49.94 -33.65
CA GLY A 12 6.67 48.58 -33.90
C GLY A 12 7.71 47.46 -33.75
N ASP A 13 8.91 47.77 -33.25
CA ASP A 13 9.91 46.78 -32.87
C ASP A 13 9.53 46.22 -31.49
N GLY A 14 9.19 44.93 -31.40
CA GLY A 14 8.63 44.35 -30.17
C GLY A 14 9.61 44.26 -28.98
N LEU A 15 9.11 43.72 -27.86
CA LEU A 15 9.75 43.74 -26.54
C LEU A 15 10.60 42.48 -26.30
N SER A 16 11.91 42.65 -26.14
CA SER A 16 12.82 41.60 -25.66
C SER A 16 13.30 41.90 -24.24
N LEU A 17 13.10 40.95 -23.31
CA LEU A 17 13.58 41.01 -21.93
C LEU A 17 14.49 39.80 -21.68
N GLY A 18 15.56 40.00 -20.90
CA GLY A 18 16.39 38.89 -20.42
C GLY A 18 15.69 38.09 -19.30
N THR A 19 16.42 37.69 -18.28
CA THR A 19 15.82 37.01 -17.12
C THR A 19 15.07 37.98 -16.19
N ILE A 20 13.83 37.65 -15.87
CA ILE A 20 13.06 38.28 -14.78
C ILE A 20 13.22 37.39 -13.55
N SER A 21 13.77 37.91 -12.45
CA SER A 21 14.02 37.14 -11.22
C SER A 21 13.33 37.75 -10.00
N VAL A 22 12.62 36.91 -9.25
CA VAL A 22 12.07 37.22 -7.93
C VAL A 22 12.77 36.32 -6.91
N VAL A 23 13.67 36.90 -6.11
CA VAL A 23 14.53 36.16 -5.18
C VAL A 23 13.98 36.27 -3.75
N ARG A 24 13.83 35.11 -3.09
CA ARG A 24 13.34 34.94 -1.71
C ARG A 24 11.99 35.61 -1.44
N PRO A 25 10.96 35.44 -2.29
CA PRO A 25 9.63 35.97 -1.98
C PRO A 25 9.01 35.25 -0.79
N VAL A 26 8.25 35.99 0.02
CA VAL A 26 7.47 35.42 1.13
C VAL A 26 5.99 35.62 0.84
N PHE A 27 5.25 34.51 0.73
CA PHE A 27 3.81 34.50 0.54
C PHE A 27 3.10 34.10 1.84
N THR A 28 2.00 34.79 2.15
CA THR A 28 1.08 34.40 3.22
C THR A 28 -0.29 34.19 2.63
N ILE A 29 -0.79 32.97 2.67
CA ILE A 29 -2.12 32.62 2.15
C ILE A 29 -3.08 32.53 3.33
N ASN A 30 -4.02 33.48 3.38
CA ASN A 30 -5.16 33.48 4.29
C ASN A 30 -6.42 33.17 3.48
N ILE A 31 -7.10 32.06 3.76
CA ILE A 31 -8.32 31.68 3.04
C ILE A 31 -9.51 32.42 3.69
N VAL A 32 -10.21 33.23 2.87
CA VAL A 32 -11.40 34.04 3.23
C VAL A 32 -12.59 33.62 2.35
N ASP A 33 -13.82 33.71 2.84
CA ASP A 33 -15.03 33.29 2.10
C ASP A 33 -15.40 34.29 1.01
N SER A 34 -16.42 33.92 0.23
CA SER A 34 -17.05 34.77 -0.79
C SER A 34 -17.58 36.12 -0.28
N THR A 35 -17.64 36.35 1.03
CA THR A 35 -18.04 37.63 1.65
C THR A 35 -16.87 38.45 2.19
N GLY A 36 -15.62 37.98 1.99
CA GLY A 36 -14.41 38.63 2.49
C GLY A 36 -14.20 38.48 4.00
N ARG A 37 -14.97 37.60 4.66
CA ARG A 37 -14.75 37.22 6.06
C ARG A 37 -13.79 36.03 6.12
N GLN A 38 -13.00 35.96 7.18
CA GLN A 38 -12.32 34.69 7.49
C GLN A 38 -13.39 33.62 7.68
N THR A 39 -13.22 32.50 7.00
CA THR A 39 -14.21 31.43 6.93
C THR A 39 -13.70 30.18 7.61
N ASP A 40 -14.55 29.71 8.48
CA ASP A 40 -14.42 28.52 9.31
C ASP A 40 -14.91 27.25 8.60
N GLU A 41 -15.42 27.35 7.36
CA GLU A 41 -15.78 26.17 6.58
C GLU A 41 -14.51 25.50 6.02
N LEU A 42 -13.97 24.56 6.81
CA LEU A 42 -13.17 23.46 6.26
C LEU A 42 -14.05 22.78 5.20
N ALA A 43 -13.69 22.90 3.92
CA ALA A 43 -14.34 22.13 2.88
C ALA A 43 -14.40 20.66 3.36
N PRO A 44 -15.60 20.04 3.45
CA PRO A 44 -15.70 18.67 3.89
C PRO A 44 -15.22 17.80 2.74
N THR A 45 -13.92 17.55 2.63
CA THR A 45 -13.36 16.41 1.88
C THR A 45 -11.87 16.24 2.16
N ASP A 46 -11.62 15.81 3.39
CA ASP A 46 -10.45 15.00 3.73
C ASP A 46 -10.86 13.52 3.60
N THR A 47 -10.91 12.99 2.37
CA THR A 47 -11.13 11.55 2.13
C THR A 47 -10.34 10.98 0.95
N SER A 48 -9.31 11.67 0.47
CA SER A 48 -8.36 11.04 -0.45
C SER A 48 -6.97 11.54 -0.12
N ILE A 49 -6.24 10.70 0.61
CA ILE A 49 -4.80 10.83 0.91
C ILE A 49 -3.97 11.02 -0.37
N VAL A 50 -4.54 10.78 -1.56
CA VAL A 50 -4.03 11.27 -2.84
C VAL A 50 -5.24 11.65 -3.71
N ARG A 51 -5.61 12.94 -3.79
CA ARG A 51 -6.05 13.43 -5.11
C ARG A 51 -4.75 13.67 -5.85
N LEU A 52 -4.53 12.93 -6.93
CA LEU A 52 -3.54 13.40 -7.90
C LEU A 52 -3.89 14.87 -8.17
N PRO A 53 -2.92 15.80 -8.18
CA PRO A 53 -3.20 17.14 -8.64
C PRO A 53 -4.00 17.00 -9.94
N LYS A 54 -5.02 17.83 -10.15
CA LYS A 54 -5.55 17.97 -11.51
C LYS A 54 -4.36 18.47 -12.31
N ILE A 55 -3.64 17.55 -12.93
CA ILE A 55 -2.59 17.86 -13.88
C ILE A 55 -3.41 18.49 -14.99
N PRO A 56 -3.33 19.82 -15.19
CA PRO A 56 -4.00 20.40 -16.33
C PRO A 56 -3.54 19.62 -17.54
N ASN A 57 -4.47 19.23 -18.40
CA ASN A 57 -4.09 18.62 -19.67
C ASN A 57 -3.01 19.54 -20.28
N VAL A 58 -1.85 18.99 -20.60
CA VAL A 58 -0.72 19.77 -21.15
C VAL A 58 -1.21 20.50 -22.40
N ASP A 59 -2.07 19.84 -23.20
CA ASP A 59 -2.76 20.45 -24.32
C ASP A 59 -3.73 21.56 -23.92
N SER A 60 -4.32 21.54 -22.72
CA SER A 60 -5.19 22.61 -22.21
C SER A 60 -4.42 23.78 -21.61
N LEU A 61 -3.27 23.58 -20.98
CA LEU A 61 -2.39 24.71 -20.60
C LEU A 61 -1.87 25.42 -21.86
N LEU A 62 -1.44 24.63 -22.85
CA LEU A 62 -0.99 25.14 -24.14
C LEU A 62 -2.14 25.77 -24.92
N ASN A 63 -3.34 25.18 -24.96
CA ASN A 63 -4.50 25.78 -25.65
C ASN A 63 -5.08 27.00 -24.94
N VAL A 64 -5.10 27.05 -23.60
CA VAL A 64 -5.58 28.23 -22.84
C VAL A 64 -4.63 29.41 -22.99
N LEU A 65 -3.35 29.16 -23.25
CA LEU A 65 -2.36 30.19 -23.55
C LEU A 65 -2.25 30.50 -25.05
N ALA A 66 -2.65 29.59 -25.94
CA ALA A 66 -2.52 29.76 -27.39
C ALA A 66 -3.80 30.23 -28.13
N ALA A 67 -5.02 29.98 -27.61
CA ALA A 67 -6.21 30.02 -28.47
C ALA A 67 -7.14 31.25 -28.31
N GLY A 68 -6.84 32.22 -27.44
CA GLY A 68 -7.85 33.20 -27.01
C GLY A 68 -7.71 34.66 -27.45
N ALA A 69 -6.49 35.19 -27.62
CA ALA A 69 -6.34 36.66 -27.55
C ALA A 69 -5.07 37.21 -28.19
N LEU A 70 -4.90 37.13 -29.51
CA LEU A 70 -3.91 37.99 -30.17
C LEU A 70 -4.51 38.64 -31.44
N PRO A 71 -4.66 39.99 -31.46
CA PRO A 71 -4.96 40.75 -32.66
C PRO A 71 -3.87 40.57 -33.73
N ALA A 72 -4.23 40.71 -35.00
CA ALA A 72 -3.33 40.52 -36.14
C ALA A 72 -2.19 41.56 -36.25
N ASP A 73 -2.18 42.60 -35.40
CA ASP A 73 -1.25 43.72 -35.55
C ASP A 73 -0.66 44.12 -34.16
N ILE A 74 0.43 43.46 -33.72
CA ILE A 74 1.53 43.89 -32.81
C ILE A 74 2.57 42.75 -32.73
N ALA A 75 3.87 43.09 -32.80
CA ALA A 75 5.01 42.17 -33.02
C ALA A 75 5.84 41.84 -31.74
N PRO A 76 7.10 41.31 -31.81
CA PRO A 76 7.56 40.06 -31.16
C PRO A 76 7.79 40.14 -29.63
N LEU A 77 7.43 39.10 -28.87
CA LEU A 77 7.82 38.89 -27.46
C LEU A 77 9.08 37.99 -27.40
N SER A 78 10.04 38.25 -26.51
CA SER A 78 11.04 37.23 -26.15
C SER A 78 11.51 37.45 -24.72
N ILE A 79 11.29 36.47 -23.85
CA ILE A 79 11.72 36.42 -22.46
C ILE A 79 12.58 35.17 -22.30
N ASP A 80 13.86 35.35 -21.94
CA ASP A 80 14.78 34.22 -21.76
C ASP A 80 14.32 33.30 -20.62
N ALA A 81 13.96 33.91 -19.48
CA ALA A 81 13.43 33.16 -18.34
C ALA A 81 12.65 34.04 -17.36
N VAL A 82 11.62 33.45 -16.74
CA VAL A 82 11.00 33.95 -15.51
C VAL A 82 11.37 33.00 -14.39
N VAL A 83 12.06 33.52 -13.38
CA VAL A 83 12.58 32.74 -12.25
C VAL A 83 12.05 33.28 -10.93
N ILE A 84 11.42 32.41 -10.16
CA ILE A 84 11.21 32.56 -8.72
C ILE A 84 12.24 31.67 -8.05
N ASP A 85 13.01 32.23 -7.12
CA ASP A 85 14.12 31.53 -6.45
C ASP A 85 13.97 31.63 -4.93
N ASP A 86 14.13 30.50 -4.25
CA ASP A 86 14.09 30.31 -2.80
C ASP A 86 12.85 30.92 -2.12
N GLY A 87 11.68 30.75 -2.74
CA GLY A 87 10.40 31.21 -2.22
C GLY A 87 9.98 30.49 -0.93
N VAL A 88 9.27 31.21 -0.08
CA VAL A 88 8.67 30.68 1.15
C VAL A 88 7.18 30.99 1.16
N SER A 89 6.36 29.99 1.50
CA SER A 89 4.93 30.17 1.69
C SER A 89 4.49 29.64 3.03
N ASN A 90 3.68 30.42 3.75
CA ASN A 90 3.03 30.00 4.98
C ASN A 90 1.51 29.99 4.78
N THR A 91 0.89 28.90 5.22
CA THR A 91 -0.55 28.70 5.18
C THR A 91 -1.07 28.40 6.58
N ARG A 92 -2.14 29.09 6.98
CA ARG A 92 -2.91 28.77 8.17
C ARG A 92 -4.39 28.76 7.83
N GLN A 93 -5.07 27.71 8.26
CA GLN A 93 -6.52 27.57 8.19
C GLN A 93 -7.01 27.08 9.54
N GLU A 94 -8.09 27.64 10.05
CA GLU A 94 -8.62 27.33 11.37
C GLU A 94 -10.13 27.56 11.37
N ASN A 95 -10.83 26.77 12.18
CA ASN A 95 -12.23 26.95 12.53
C ASN A 95 -12.48 26.56 13.99
N ASP A 96 -13.73 26.65 14.45
CA ASP A 96 -14.13 26.35 15.83
C ASP A 96 -13.69 24.97 16.36
N THR A 97 -13.44 23.99 15.47
CA THR A 97 -13.21 22.59 15.85
C THR A 97 -11.88 22.01 15.37
N ALA A 98 -11.19 22.67 14.45
CA ALA A 98 -10.01 22.14 13.79
C ALA A 98 -9.12 23.24 13.20
N TRP A 99 -7.82 22.93 13.09
CA TRP A 99 -6.84 23.81 12.47
C TRP A 99 -5.83 23.04 11.62
N MET A 100 -5.23 23.74 10.67
CA MET A 100 -4.15 23.28 9.82
C MET A 100 -3.12 24.39 9.65
N ARG A 101 -1.83 24.01 9.73
CA ARG A 101 -0.70 24.89 9.42
C ARG A 101 0.18 24.20 8.41
N GLY A 102 0.72 24.95 7.47
CA GLY A 102 1.69 24.43 6.52
C GLY A 102 2.71 25.46 6.10
N THR A 103 3.87 24.97 5.71
CA THR A 103 4.98 25.77 5.20
C THR A 103 5.54 25.11 3.95
N ILE A 104 5.84 25.92 2.94
CA ILE A 104 6.66 25.57 1.79
C ILE A 104 7.95 26.36 1.91
N GLU A 105 9.09 25.68 1.84
CA GLU A 105 10.43 26.26 1.90
C GLU A 105 11.19 25.93 0.61
N GLY A 106 11.91 26.89 0.06
CA GLY A 106 12.72 26.71 -1.15
C GLY A 106 11.83 26.34 -2.34
N PHE A 107 10.80 27.15 -2.59
CA PHE A 107 9.97 27.05 -3.77
C PHE A 107 10.62 27.81 -4.91
N ASP A 108 10.97 27.08 -5.97
CA ASP A 108 11.53 27.66 -7.18
C ASP A 108 10.60 27.39 -8.35
N VAL A 109 10.45 28.39 -9.20
CA VAL A 109 9.75 28.27 -10.49
C VAL A 109 10.69 28.83 -11.53
N ALA A 110 11.08 28.03 -12.50
CA ALA A 110 11.77 28.49 -13.67
C ALA A 110 10.91 28.19 -14.89
N ILE A 111 10.52 29.23 -15.59
CA ILE A 111 9.91 29.13 -16.91
C ILE A 111 10.93 29.66 -17.89
N ARG A 112 11.32 28.84 -18.87
CA ARG A 112 12.36 29.17 -19.84
C ARG A 112 11.79 29.11 -21.26
N ASP A 113 12.42 29.89 -22.13
CA ASP A 113 12.14 29.95 -23.57
C ASP A 113 10.70 30.38 -23.90
N ILE A 114 10.32 31.61 -23.54
CA ILE A 114 9.06 32.21 -24.01
C ILE A 114 9.34 33.20 -25.13
N SER A 115 8.72 33.06 -26.30
CA SER A 115 8.78 34.10 -27.35
C SER A 115 7.57 34.14 -28.32
N LEU A 116 7.39 35.24 -29.06
CA LEU A 116 6.41 35.49 -30.14
C LEU A 116 7.02 36.44 -31.20
N GLY A 117 6.55 36.48 -32.46
CA GLY A 117 6.96 37.43 -33.53
C GLY A 117 6.19 37.34 -34.86
N THR A 118 6.38 38.29 -35.81
CA THR A 118 6.02 38.15 -37.25
C THR A 118 6.98 38.88 -38.24
N GLY A 119 7.42 38.14 -39.28
CA GLY A 119 8.38 38.47 -40.36
C GLY A 119 9.04 37.17 -40.89
N ASP A 120 9.68 37.15 -42.08
CA ASP A 120 10.00 35.93 -42.92
C ASP A 120 10.74 34.73 -42.27
N ALA A 121 11.06 34.74 -40.98
CA ALA A 121 11.30 33.53 -40.21
C ALA A 121 10.99 33.79 -38.72
N VAL A 122 9.79 33.37 -38.28
CA VAL A 122 9.47 33.21 -36.86
C VAL A 122 8.93 31.80 -36.68
N ASP A 123 9.77 30.91 -36.17
CA ASP A 123 9.38 29.56 -35.75
C ASP A 123 8.85 29.64 -34.31
N ALA A 124 7.57 29.34 -34.14
CA ALA A 124 6.82 29.51 -32.91
C ALA A 124 7.31 28.61 -31.75
N HIS A 125 7.78 29.19 -30.65
CA HIS A 125 7.85 28.51 -29.34
C HIS A 125 7.48 29.46 -28.21
N VAL A 126 6.34 29.20 -27.56
CA VAL A 126 5.78 30.06 -26.51
C VAL A 126 6.22 29.61 -25.11
N LEU A 127 6.58 28.34 -24.86
CA LEU A 127 7.09 27.81 -23.58
C LEU A 127 7.81 26.47 -23.84
N ASN A 128 9.11 26.31 -23.54
CA ASN A 128 9.81 25.02 -23.77
C ASN A 128 10.13 24.22 -22.49
N ASP A 129 10.43 24.90 -21.38
CA ASP A 129 10.77 24.22 -20.12
C ASP A 129 10.13 24.96 -18.94
N ILE A 130 9.28 24.23 -18.21
CA ILE A 130 8.74 24.68 -16.94
C ILE A 130 9.25 23.73 -15.87
N THR A 131 10.03 24.28 -14.96
CA THR A 131 10.51 23.58 -13.78
C THR A 131 9.92 24.21 -12.53
N ILE A 132 9.28 23.40 -11.70
CA ILE A 132 8.79 23.77 -10.37
C ILE A 132 9.47 22.85 -9.36
N SER A 133 10.24 23.42 -8.44
CA SER A 133 10.85 22.66 -7.34
C SER A 133 10.40 23.16 -5.98
N VAL A 134 10.31 22.23 -5.04
CA VAL A 134 10.03 22.48 -3.63
C VAL A 134 11.05 21.72 -2.82
N ARG A 135 11.90 22.44 -2.08
CA ARG A 135 12.88 21.81 -1.18
C ARG A 135 12.17 21.08 -0.05
N ARG A 136 11.21 21.72 0.60
CA ARG A 136 10.42 21.12 1.69
C ARG A 136 9.01 21.66 1.73
N TRP A 137 8.05 20.76 1.91
CA TRP A 137 6.68 21.09 2.26
C TRP A 137 6.27 20.29 3.49
N HIS A 138 5.75 20.97 4.51
CA HIS A 138 5.24 20.34 5.73
C HIS A 138 3.86 20.89 6.04
N ARG A 139 2.95 19.99 6.46
CA ARG A 139 1.62 20.33 6.95
C ARG A 139 1.32 19.57 8.23
N GLN A 140 0.75 20.27 9.21
CA GLN A 140 0.29 19.73 10.49
C GLN A 140 -1.19 20.04 10.69
N TYR A 141 -1.92 19.07 11.24
CA TYR A 141 -3.34 19.16 11.55
C TYR A 141 -3.59 19.09 13.06
N SER A 142 -4.70 19.68 13.50
CA SER A 142 -5.12 19.71 14.91
C SER A 142 -5.38 18.34 15.53
N ASP A 143 -5.69 17.34 14.70
CA ASP A 143 -5.89 15.95 15.12
C ASP A 143 -4.58 15.16 15.31
N GLY A 144 -3.43 15.80 15.11
CA GLY A 144 -2.10 15.20 15.26
C GLY A 144 -1.53 14.60 13.99
N ARG A 145 -2.26 14.60 12.87
CA ARG A 145 -1.69 14.21 11.57
C ARG A 145 -0.62 15.19 11.12
N ASN A 146 0.41 14.67 10.47
CA ASN A 146 1.41 15.49 9.79
C ASN A 146 1.83 14.86 8.46
N ILE A 147 2.17 15.72 7.51
CA ILE A 147 2.66 15.35 6.18
C ILE A 147 3.94 16.12 5.93
N LEU A 148 5.01 15.42 5.62
CA LEU A 148 6.28 15.99 5.19
C LEU A 148 6.56 15.50 3.76
N LEU A 149 6.97 16.42 2.91
CA LEU A 149 7.49 16.16 1.58
C LEU A 149 8.83 16.88 1.44
N GLU A 150 9.84 16.18 0.94
CA GLU A 150 11.16 16.74 0.65
C GLU A 150 11.54 16.49 -0.80
N GLY A 151 12.15 17.50 -1.43
CA GLY A 151 12.67 17.42 -2.80
C GLY A 151 11.60 17.12 -3.85
N GLY A 152 10.51 17.89 -3.86
CA GLY A 152 9.51 17.82 -4.92
C GLY A 152 10.01 18.52 -6.18
N LEU A 153 9.80 17.90 -7.34
CA LEU A 153 10.14 18.43 -8.65
C LEU A 153 9.03 18.10 -9.63
N VAL A 154 8.62 19.09 -10.41
CA VAL A 154 7.82 18.93 -11.62
C VAL A 154 8.58 19.60 -12.74
N ARG A 155 8.86 18.86 -13.80
CA ARG A 155 9.43 19.38 -15.03
C ARG A 155 8.47 19.10 -16.18
N ILE A 156 8.19 20.10 -16.98
CA ILE A 156 7.43 19.98 -18.22
C ILE A 156 8.38 20.42 -19.32
N SER A 157 8.66 19.50 -20.23
CA SER A 157 9.47 19.76 -21.43
C SER A 157 8.97 18.92 -22.59
N ASP A 158 9.45 19.23 -23.79
CA ASP A 158 9.10 18.51 -25.03
C ASP A 158 9.63 17.07 -25.08
N ASP A 159 10.71 16.78 -24.35
CA ASP A 159 11.33 15.45 -24.32
C ASP A 159 10.58 14.50 -23.37
N ASP A 160 10.51 14.86 -22.09
CA ASP A 160 9.81 14.10 -21.06
C ASP A 160 9.39 15.02 -19.92
N SER A 161 8.08 15.09 -19.71
CA SER A 161 7.56 15.68 -18.48
C SER A 161 7.82 14.69 -17.33
N LEU A 162 8.35 15.19 -16.22
CA LEU A 162 8.75 14.38 -15.06
C LEU A 162 8.10 14.94 -13.79
N MET A 163 7.67 14.04 -12.91
CA MET A 163 7.41 14.38 -11.52
C MET A 163 8.28 13.53 -10.62
N SER A 164 8.93 14.12 -9.64
CA SER A 164 9.67 13.36 -8.63
C SER A 164 9.53 13.93 -7.23
N VAL A 165 9.68 13.05 -6.25
CA VAL A 165 9.68 13.39 -4.83
C VAL A 165 10.71 12.51 -4.12
N SER A 166 11.65 13.13 -3.42
CA SER A 166 12.73 12.41 -2.73
C SER A 166 12.23 11.64 -1.50
N ASP A 167 11.39 12.26 -0.67
CA ASP A 167 10.81 11.65 0.53
C ASP A 167 9.40 12.21 0.76
N VAL A 168 8.44 11.33 1.00
CA VAL A 168 7.12 11.67 1.53
C VAL A 168 6.89 10.86 2.79
N ARG A 169 6.46 11.54 3.85
CA ARG A 169 6.06 10.93 5.11
C ARG A 169 4.69 11.44 5.53
N LEU A 170 3.80 10.51 5.84
CA LEU A 170 2.51 10.78 6.46
C LEU A 170 2.47 10.08 7.83
N ASN A 171 2.29 10.86 8.88
CA ASN A 171 1.98 10.33 10.21
C ASN A 171 0.50 10.53 10.52
N THR A 172 -0.14 9.49 11.02
CA THR A 172 -1.54 9.53 11.44
C THR A 172 -1.69 9.89 12.91
N ALA A 173 -2.88 10.38 13.29
CA ALA A 173 -3.24 10.63 14.68
C ALA A 173 -3.06 9.38 15.58
N GLU A 174 -3.25 8.18 15.01
CA GLU A 174 -3.15 6.90 15.69
C GLU A 174 -1.74 6.29 15.65
N ARG A 175 -0.70 7.11 15.47
CA ARG A 175 0.73 6.70 15.45
C ARG A 175 1.11 5.79 14.27
N GLY A 176 0.31 5.76 13.20
CA GLY A 176 0.68 5.14 11.94
C GLY A 176 1.68 6.01 11.19
N GLU A 177 2.64 5.38 10.51
CA GLU A 177 3.61 6.04 9.64
C GLU A 177 3.55 5.40 8.26
N TYR A 178 3.52 6.25 7.23
CA TYR A 178 3.61 5.87 5.83
C TYR A 178 4.74 6.66 5.19
N ILE A 179 5.70 5.97 4.58
CA ILE A 179 6.86 6.58 3.92
C ILE A 179 6.93 6.11 2.48
N ALA A 180 7.26 7.01 1.56
CA ALA A 180 7.68 6.69 0.20
C ALA A 180 8.91 7.53 -0.16
N LYS A 181 9.91 6.92 -0.77
CA LYS A 181 11.17 7.57 -1.14
C LYS A 181 11.52 7.31 -2.60
N GLY A 182 12.19 8.27 -3.22
CA GLY A 182 12.60 8.17 -4.62
C GLY A 182 11.42 7.92 -5.54
N VAL A 183 10.31 8.63 -5.31
CA VAL A 183 9.13 8.55 -6.18
C VAL A 183 9.47 9.31 -7.45
N MET A 184 9.33 8.66 -8.61
CA MET A 184 9.59 9.27 -9.91
C MET A 184 8.56 8.80 -10.92
N PHE A 185 7.98 9.73 -11.65
CA PHE A 185 7.01 9.49 -12.69
C PHE A 185 7.47 10.14 -13.98
N SER A 186 7.63 9.32 -15.01
CA SER A 186 7.93 9.76 -16.37
C SER A 186 6.66 9.66 -17.21
N PHE A 187 6.27 10.79 -17.80
CA PHE A 187 5.10 10.84 -18.66
C PHE A 187 5.39 10.18 -20.01
N ALA A 188 6.55 10.44 -20.63
CA ALA A 188 6.92 9.85 -21.92
C ALA A 188 7.05 8.32 -21.83
N ASN A 189 7.54 7.80 -20.70
CA ASN A 189 7.69 6.36 -20.50
C ASN A 189 6.46 5.68 -19.87
N HIS A 190 5.42 6.45 -19.51
CA HIS A 190 4.22 5.94 -18.84
C HIS A 190 4.57 5.09 -17.60
N ARG A 191 5.55 5.56 -16.80
CA ARG A 191 6.20 4.74 -15.78
C ARG A 191 6.31 5.47 -14.46
N LEU A 192 5.91 4.79 -13.38
CA LEU A 192 6.14 5.21 -12.00
C LEU A 192 7.17 4.27 -11.35
N THR A 193 8.18 4.83 -10.69
CA THR A 193 9.10 4.10 -9.83
C THR A 193 9.08 4.65 -8.41
N ILE A 194 9.31 3.78 -7.44
CA ILE A 194 9.48 4.14 -6.02
C ILE A 194 10.64 3.29 -5.49
N ASP A 195 11.72 3.93 -5.05
CA ASP A 195 12.89 3.24 -4.52
C ASP A 195 12.53 2.42 -3.28
N SER A 196 11.78 3.03 -2.35
CA SER A 196 11.27 2.32 -1.18
C SER A 196 9.98 2.91 -0.62
N THR A 197 9.16 2.07 -0.01
CA THR A 197 8.01 2.49 0.78
C THR A 197 7.91 1.66 2.05
N SER A 198 7.36 2.24 3.10
CA SER A 198 7.05 1.52 4.32
C SER A 198 5.77 1.99 4.98
N ILE A 199 5.12 1.06 5.67
CA ILE A 199 3.97 1.28 6.52
C ILE A 199 4.30 0.69 7.88
N GLY A 200 4.05 1.43 8.95
CA GLY A 200 4.36 0.96 10.30
C GLY A 200 3.83 1.86 11.40
N THR A 201 4.49 1.76 12.55
CA THR A 201 4.21 2.57 13.73
C THR A 201 5.34 3.57 13.94
N THR A 202 5.02 4.79 14.35
CA THR A 202 6.03 5.80 14.72
C THR A 202 6.77 5.46 16.01
N VAL A 203 6.30 4.45 16.76
CA VAL A 203 6.85 4.06 18.07
C VAL A 203 7.32 2.59 18.08
N PRO A 204 8.26 2.22 18.95
CA PRO A 204 8.70 0.83 19.12
C PRO A 204 7.61 -0.11 19.65
N ASP A 205 7.74 -1.41 19.40
CA ASP A 205 6.74 -2.43 19.77
C ASP A 205 6.38 -2.41 21.26
N LYS A 206 7.36 -2.20 22.14
CA LYS A 206 7.14 -2.13 23.59
C LYS A 206 6.20 -0.99 23.97
N GLU A 207 6.36 0.18 23.35
CA GLU A 207 5.52 1.34 23.61
C GLU A 207 4.15 1.18 22.98
N TRP A 208 4.10 0.70 21.72
CA TRP A 208 2.84 0.39 21.04
C TRP A 208 2.00 -0.58 21.87
N LEU A 209 2.57 -1.73 22.30
CA LEU A 209 1.88 -2.73 23.13
C LEU A 209 1.39 -2.14 24.47
N ALA A 210 2.18 -1.29 25.11
CA ALA A 210 1.80 -0.66 26.37
C ALA A 210 0.62 0.32 26.23
N SER A 211 0.41 0.87 25.03
CA SER A 211 -0.70 1.80 24.75
C SER A 211 -2.05 1.10 24.52
N LEU A 212 -2.05 -0.21 24.24
CA LEU A 212 -3.25 -0.94 23.85
C LEU A 212 -4.12 -1.32 25.05
N LYS A 213 -5.42 -0.98 24.96
CA LYS A 213 -6.46 -1.45 25.89
C LYS A 213 -7.13 -2.75 25.43
N HIS A 214 -7.14 -2.96 24.12
CA HIS A 214 -7.85 -4.04 23.43
C HIS A 214 -6.87 -4.87 22.60
N PRO A 215 -7.21 -6.14 22.29
CA PRO A 215 -6.49 -6.92 21.28
C PRO A 215 -6.36 -6.14 19.97
N ALA A 216 -5.17 -6.12 19.41
CA ALA A 216 -4.88 -5.40 18.18
C ALA A 216 -3.73 -6.08 17.42
N ASP A 217 -3.74 -5.89 16.11
CA ASP A 217 -2.70 -6.39 15.23
C ASP A 217 -1.85 -5.21 14.75
N ARG A 218 -0.52 -5.38 14.77
CA ARG A 218 0.43 -4.43 14.21
C ARG A 218 0.93 -4.97 12.90
N PHE A 219 0.93 -4.11 11.89
CA PHE A 219 1.50 -4.38 10.58
C PHE A 219 2.73 -3.51 10.40
N ARG A 220 3.85 -4.11 9.99
CA ARG A 220 4.94 -3.39 9.32
C ARG A 220 5.11 -4.00 7.96
N ILE A 221 5.07 -3.15 6.94
CA ILE A 221 5.29 -3.54 5.56
C ILE A 221 6.37 -2.63 5.02
N ALA A 222 7.38 -3.19 4.36
CA ALA A 222 8.39 -2.42 3.65
C ALA A 222 8.61 -3.05 2.28
N ALA A 223 8.69 -2.23 1.25
CA ALA A 223 8.93 -2.68 -0.12
C ALA A 223 9.99 -1.80 -0.78
N GLU A 224 10.81 -2.42 -1.62
CA GLU A 224 11.91 -1.78 -2.34
C GLU A 224 11.82 -2.13 -3.83
N ASP A 225 12.38 -1.25 -4.67
CA ASP A 225 12.42 -1.37 -6.13
C ASP A 225 11.02 -1.60 -6.73
N ILE A 226 10.12 -0.65 -6.49
CA ILE A 226 8.76 -0.70 -7.01
C ILE A 226 8.72 -0.02 -8.38
N ALA A 227 8.12 -0.67 -9.37
CA ALA A 227 7.88 -0.06 -10.67
C ALA A 227 6.49 -0.44 -11.22
N MET A 228 5.76 0.56 -11.72
CA MET A 228 4.55 0.42 -12.51
C MET A 228 4.89 0.79 -13.96
N GLU A 229 4.65 -0.14 -14.88
CA GLU A 229 4.96 -0.02 -16.30
C GLU A 229 3.66 -0.02 -17.13
N ASP A 230 3.68 0.70 -18.25
CA ASP A 230 2.56 0.87 -19.19
C ASP A 230 1.29 1.38 -18.49
N ILE A 231 1.39 2.53 -17.82
CA ILE A 231 0.25 3.19 -17.16
C ILE A 231 -0.66 3.84 -18.21
N ASP A 232 -1.98 3.63 -18.08
CA ASP A 232 -3.00 4.33 -18.88
C ASP A 232 -3.15 5.79 -18.39
N LEU A 233 -2.37 6.68 -18.99
CA LEU A 233 -2.36 8.11 -18.64
C LEU A 233 -3.70 8.79 -18.92
N ASP A 234 -4.37 8.37 -19.97
CA ASP A 234 -5.65 8.90 -20.40
C ASP A 234 -6.73 8.67 -19.34
N ALA A 235 -6.85 7.43 -18.86
CA ALA A 235 -7.80 7.10 -17.81
C ALA A 235 -7.39 7.68 -16.44
N LEU A 236 -6.09 7.76 -16.16
CA LEU A 236 -5.54 8.30 -14.91
C LEU A 236 -5.80 9.81 -14.80
N THR A 237 -5.51 10.57 -15.86
CA THR A 237 -5.68 12.04 -15.88
C THR A 237 -7.15 12.45 -15.84
N ARG A 238 -8.05 11.65 -16.42
CA ARG A 238 -9.51 11.83 -16.29
C ARG A 238 -10.04 11.42 -14.90
N GLY A 239 -9.23 10.76 -14.08
CA GLY A 239 -9.62 10.27 -12.76
C GLY A 239 -10.64 9.12 -12.80
N THR A 240 -10.73 8.41 -13.93
CA THR A 240 -11.71 7.34 -14.14
C THR A 240 -11.16 5.96 -13.76
N ALA A 241 -9.87 5.73 -14.01
CA ALA A 241 -9.24 4.45 -13.70
C ALA A 241 -7.73 4.60 -13.44
N LEU A 242 -7.19 3.67 -12.66
CA LEU A 242 -5.76 3.36 -12.62
C LEU A 242 -5.59 1.99 -13.26
N THR A 243 -5.08 1.98 -14.49
CA THR A 243 -4.77 0.75 -15.23
C THR A 243 -3.27 0.67 -15.45
N VAL A 244 -2.69 -0.47 -15.07
CA VAL A 244 -1.25 -0.76 -15.16
C VAL A 244 -1.07 -2.16 -15.71
N LYS A 245 -0.19 -2.33 -16.70
CA LYS A 245 0.07 -3.66 -17.26
C LYS A 245 0.96 -4.51 -16.35
N LYS A 246 1.97 -3.90 -15.73
CA LYS A 246 2.90 -4.61 -14.88
C LYS A 246 3.30 -3.77 -13.67
N LEU A 247 3.15 -4.37 -12.49
CA LEU A 247 3.67 -3.87 -11.24
C LEU A 247 4.74 -4.85 -10.72
N SER A 248 5.99 -4.39 -10.62
CA SER A 248 7.06 -5.19 -10.02
C SER A 248 7.48 -4.62 -8.67
N VAL A 249 7.80 -5.51 -7.74
CA VAL A 249 8.41 -5.19 -6.45
C VAL A 249 9.63 -6.08 -6.27
N GLY A 250 10.82 -5.49 -6.07
CA GLY A 250 12.05 -6.25 -5.89
C GLY A 250 12.03 -7.04 -4.59
N THR A 251 11.98 -6.32 -3.46
CA THR A 251 11.96 -6.90 -2.12
C THR A 251 10.72 -6.47 -1.35
N LEU A 252 10.11 -7.39 -0.61
CA LEU A 252 8.96 -7.13 0.27
C LEU A 252 9.19 -7.75 1.65
N MET A 253 9.00 -6.98 2.70
CA MET A 253 9.01 -7.43 4.08
C MET A 253 7.63 -7.20 4.69
N ILE A 254 7.07 -8.25 5.28
CA ILE A 254 5.81 -8.19 6.01
C ILE A 254 6.05 -8.73 7.42
N ASP A 255 5.84 -7.90 8.43
CA ASP A 255 5.92 -8.29 9.84
C ASP A 255 4.59 -7.97 10.53
N VAL A 256 3.84 -9.04 10.80
CA VAL A 256 2.54 -9.00 11.48
C VAL A 256 2.73 -9.45 12.92
N PHE A 257 2.33 -8.61 13.87
CA PHE A 257 2.29 -8.95 15.28
C PHE A 257 0.85 -8.89 15.79
N SER A 258 0.25 -10.05 16.06
CA SER A 258 -1.10 -10.14 16.63
C SER A 258 -1.05 -10.21 18.15
N ASN A 259 -1.50 -9.14 18.80
CA ASN A 259 -1.61 -9.10 20.26
C ASN A 259 -3.04 -9.47 20.68
N LYS A 260 -3.20 -10.65 21.30
CA LYS A 260 -4.50 -11.10 21.84
C LYS A 260 -4.73 -10.68 23.30
N ARG A 261 -3.77 -9.95 23.93
CA ARG A 261 -3.92 -9.40 25.29
C ARG A 261 -4.89 -8.22 25.33
N GLY A 262 -5.42 -7.97 26.52
CA GLY A 262 -6.37 -6.88 26.78
C GLY A 262 -7.81 -7.35 26.80
N THR A 263 -8.73 -6.42 27.02
CA THR A 263 -10.17 -6.73 27.04
C THR A 263 -10.70 -6.63 25.61
N PRO A 264 -11.38 -7.63 25.03
CA PRO A 264 -12.00 -7.46 23.71
C PRO A 264 -12.97 -6.27 23.69
N PRO A 265 -13.02 -5.48 22.59
CA PRO A 265 -13.99 -4.40 22.48
C PRO A 265 -15.41 -4.98 22.46
N ARG A 266 -16.39 -4.22 22.97
CA ARG A 266 -17.81 -4.64 22.96
C ARG A 266 -18.35 -4.89 21.55
N ILE A 267 -17.86 -4.11 20.57
CA ILE A 267 -18.17 -4.25 19.16
C ILE A 267 -16.85 -4.48 18.44
N LYS A 268 -16.70 -5.61 17.76
CA LYS A 268 -15.55 -5.86 16.89
C LYS A 268 -15.75 -5.12 15.56
N PRO A 269 -14.74 -4.40 15.05
CA PRO A 269 -14.78 -3.85 13.71
C PRO A 269 -15.04 -4.96 12.69
N ARG A 270 -15.81 -4.63 11.65
CA ARG A 270 -16.02 -5.52 10.51
C ARG A 270 -14.70 -5.65 9.74
N GLN A 271 -14.20 -6.87 9.60
CA GLN A 271 -13.08 -7.18 8.69
C GLN A 271 -13.61 -7.21 7.26
N LEU A 272 -12.99 -6.44 6.36
CA LEU A 272 -13.32 -6.43 4.94
C LEU A 272 -12.57 -7.54 4.22
N MET A 273 -13.28 -8.27 3.37
CA MET A 273 -12.70 -9.30 2.50
C MET A 273 -12.27 -8.68 1.16
N PRO A 274 -11.41 -9.35 0.36
CA PRO A 274 -10.91 -8.79 -0.90
C PRO A 274 -11.99 -8.24 -1.85
N HIS A 275 -13.08 -8.98 -2.08
CA HIS A 275 -14.22 -8.55 -2.89
C HIS A 275 -14.94 -7.28 -2.37
N GLN A 276 -14.75 -6.93 -1.09
CA GLN A 276 -15.33 -5.74 -0.47
C GLN A 276 -14.35 -4.57 -0.53
N ILE A 277 -13.09 -4.82 -0.22
CA ILE A 277 -12.01 -3.81 -0.31
C ILE A 277 -11.98 -3.21 -1.71
N VAL A 278 -12.04 -4.04 -2.75
CA VAL A 278 -12.01 -3.58 -4.15
C VAL A 278 -13.21 -2.70 -4.53
N ARG A 279 -14.35 -2.86 -3.84
CA ARG A 279 -15.56 -2.04 -4.07
C ARG A 279 -15.53 -0.71 -3.34
N GLU A 280 -14.69 -0.56 -2.34
CA GLU A 280 -14.52 0.71 -1.61
C GLU A 280 -13.63 1.70 -2.36
N ILE A 281 -12.93 1.23 -3.41
CA ILE A 281 -12.10 2.09 -4.25
C ILE A 281 -13.01 2.97 -5.12
N PRO A 282 -12.88 4.31 -5.05
CA PRO A 282 -13.79 5.23 -5.74
C PRO A 282 -13.56 5.35 -7.26
N PHE A 283 -12.58 4.63 -7.81
CA PHE A 283 -12.24 4.58 -9.22
C PHE A 283 -11.94 3.14 -9.66
N THR A 284 -11.94 2.90 -10.98
CA THR A 284 -11.63 1.57 -11.50
C THR A 284 -10.15 1.27 -11.33
N VAL A 285 -9.80 0.09 -10.81
CA VAL A 285 -8.41 -0.38 -10.71
C VAL A 285 -8.26 -1.59 -11.61
N GLY A 286 -7.17 -1.63 -12.38
CA GLY A 286 -6.79 -2.77 -13.19
C GLY A 286 -5.27 -2.94 -13.15
N ILE A 287 -4.83 -4.07 -12.61
CA ILE A 287 -3.42 -4.50 -12.67
C ILE A 287 -3.41 -5.87 -13.34
N ASP A 288 -2.85 -5.94 -14.54
CA ASP A 288 -2.79 -7.20 -15.32
C ASP A 288 -1.87 -8.22 -14.63
N SER A 289 -0.63 -7.81 -14.35
CA SER A 289 0.34 -8.62 -13.62
C SER A 289 1.05 -7.85 -12.51
N LEU A 290 1.14 -8.49 -11.34
CA LEU A 290 1.98 -8.02 -10.24
C LEU A 290 2.96 -9.14 -9.86
N VAL A 291 4.24 -8.82 -9.82
CA VAL A 291 5.31 -9.75 -9.49
C VAL A 291 6.14 -9.21 -8.33
N VAL A 292 6.33 -10.04 -7.30
CA VAL A 292 7.21 -9.74 -6.16
C VAL A 292 8.36 -10.74 -6.16
N GLY A 293 9.60 -10.23 -6.22
CA GLY A 293 10.80 -11.05 -6.37
C GLY A 293 11.17 -11.81 -5.11
N ASN A 294 11.44 -11.09 -4.03
CA ASN A 294 11.88 -11.66 -2.76
C ASN A 294 11.04 -11.15 -1.58
N THR A 295 10.22 -12.02 -1.01
CA THR A 295 9.39 -11.68 0.14
C THR A 295 9.83 -12.42 1.41
N SER A 296 9.91 -11.68 2.51
CA SER A 296 10.01 -12.22 3.86
C SER A 296 8.75 -11.90 4.66
N ILE A 297 8.18 -12.91 5.30
CA ILE A 297 6.96 -12.78 6.10
C ILE A 297 7.25 -13.31 7.50
N ARG A 298 6.96 -12.50 8.51
CA ARG A 298 6.97 -12.90 9.91
C ARG A 298 5.58 -12.70 10.49
N TYR A 299 5.02 -13.78 11.04
CA TYR A 299 3.81 -13.73 11.84
C TYR A 299 4.17 -14.04 13.29
N ALA A 300 3.90 -13.11 14.18
CA ALA A 300 4.06 -13.28 15.61
C ALA A 300 2.71 -13.15 16.29
N GLU A 301 2.40 -14.04 17.24
CA GLU A 301 1.16 -13.97 18.01
C GLU A 301 1.45 -14.03 19.51
N GLN A 302 0.80 -13.14 20.26
CA GLN A 302 0.96 -13.04 21.71
C GLN A 302 -0.38 -13.31 22.40
N GLN A 303 -0.50 -14.48 23.02
CA GLN A 303 -1.66 -14.87 23.82
C GLN A 303 -1.65 -14.23 25.23
N PRO A 304 -2.83 -14.05 25.88
CA PRO A 304 -2.93 -13.41 27.20
C PRO A 304 -2.07 -14.03 28.28
N LYS A 305 -1.96 -15.36 28.28
CA LYS A 305 -1.29 -16.13 29.35
C LYS A 305 0.08 -16.67 28.95
N SER A 306 0.56 -16.35 27.75
CA SER A 306 1.89 -16.75 27.29
C SER A 306 2.93 -15.67 27.62
N PRO A 307 4.11 -16.01 28.16
CA PRO A 307 5.17 -15.03 28.44
C PRO A 307 5.85 -14.50 27.17
N THR A 308 5.90 -15.31 26.10
CA THR A 308 6.59 -14.98 24.85
C THR A 308 5.68 -15.20 23.63
N PRO A 309 5.84 -14.42 22.56
CA PRO A 309 5.04 -14.61 21.36
C PRO A 309 5.45 -15.91 20.65
N GLY A 310 4.48 -16.60 20.05
CA GLY A 310 4.73 -17.65 19.07
C GLY A 310 5.04 -17.02 17.71
N VAL A 311 5.96 -17.59 16.94
CA VAL A 311 6.42 -17.02 15.67
C VAL A 311 6.43 -18.06 14.54
N LEU A 312 5.91 -17.67 13.38
CA LEU A 312 6.05 -18.37 12.11
C LEU A 312 6.74 -17.46 11.10
N THR A 313 7.58 -18.03 10.24
CA THR A 313 8.33 -17.30 9.22
C THR A 313 8.19 -17.94 7.85
N TRP A 314 8.20 -17.09 6.83
CA TRP A 314 8.36 -17.47 5.45
C TRP A 314 9.46 -16.63 4.83
N SER A 315 10.35 -17.26 4.06
CA SER A 315 11.50 -16.62 3.43
C SER A 315 11.62 -17.00 1.98
N ASN A 316 12.30 -16.13 1.22
CA ASN A 316 12.53 -16.27 -0.21
C ASN A 316 11.21 -16.54 -0.97
N VAL A 317 10.15 -15.83 -0.58
CA VAL A 317 8.82 -16.02 -1.17
C VAL A 317 8.72 -15.16 -2.42
N GLY A 318 8.63 -15.81 -3.58
CA GLY A 318 8.24 -15.17 -4.83
C GLY A 318 6.72 -15.19 -4.96
N VAL A 319 6.14 -14.09 -5.42
CA VAL A 319 4.67 -13.95 -5.58
C VAL A 319 4.34 -13.46 -6.99
N THR A 320 3.33 -14.07 -7.60
CA THR A 320 2.71 -13.58 -8.83
C THR A 320 1.22 -13.40 -8.59
N ILE A 321 0.70 -12.22 -8.89
CA ILE A 321 -0.70 -11.87 -8.75
C ILE A 321 -1.22 -11.47 -10.13
N THR A 322 -2.36 -12.02 -10.53
CA THR A 322 -3.03 -11.70 -11.79
C THR A 322 -4.52 -11.49 -11.55
N GLY A 323 -5.21 -10.82 -12.48
CA GLY A 323 -6.65 -10.59 -12.35
C GLY A 323 -7.02 -9.67 -11.18
N LEU A 324 -6.14 -8.74 -10.81
CA LEU A 324 -6.46 -7.71 -9.82
C LEU A 324 -7.22 -6.58 -10.54
N SER A 325 -8.55 -6.64 -10.53
CA SER A 325 -9.36 -5.60 -11.13
C SER A 325 -10.69 -5.38 -10.41
N SER A 326 -11.15 -4.14 -10.35
CA SER A 326 -12.52 -3.80 -9.94
C SER A 326 -13.52 -3.82 -11.10
N ASP A 327 -13.08 -4.00 -12.35
CA ASP A 327 -13.96 -4.10 -13.52
C ASP A 327 -14.73 -5.45 -13.52
N PRO A 328 -16.07 -5.43 -13.46
CA PRO A 328 -16.91 -6.62 -13.50
C PRO A 328 -16.70 -7.51 -14.74
N VAL A 329 -16.39 -6.92 -15.90
CA VAL A 329 -16.21 -7.64 -17.18
C VAL A 329 -14.90 -8.41 -17.16
N VAL A 330 -13.82 -7.81 -16.66
CA VAL A 330 -12.52 -8.46 -16.46
C VAL A 330 -12.66 -9.58 -15.43
N GLN A 331 -13.28 -9.29 -14.28
CA GLN A 331 -13.46 -10.25 -13.20
C GLN A 331 -14.32 -11.46 -13.57
N ALA A 332 -15.26 -11.30 -14.52
CA ALA A 332 -16.05 -12.42 -15.03
C ALA A 332 -15.20 -13.44 -15.81
N ARG A 333 -14.05 -13.03 -16.36
CA ARG A 333 -13.15 -13.88 -17.15
C ARG A 333 -11.93 -14.35 -16.36
N GLN A 334 -11.42 -13.50 -15.48
CA GLN A 334 -10.19 -13.73 -14.72
C GLN A 334 -10.38 -13.28 -13.27
N PRO A 335 -10.67 -14.20 -12.34
CA PRO A 335 -10.67 -13.87 -10.92
C PRO A 335 -9.27 -13.50 -10.45
N LEU A 336 -9.18 -12.80 -9.32
CA LEU A 336 -7.90 -12.52 -8.67
C LEU A 336 -7.21 -13.85 -8.32
N LYS A 337 -6.01 -14.06 -8.84
CA LYS A 337 -5.21 -15.25 -8.56
C LYS A 337 -3.86 -14.84 -7.97
N ILE A 338 -3.52 -15.42 -6.82
CA ILE A 338 -2.26 -15.23 -6.11
C ILE A 338 -1.52 -16.55 -6.12
N GLN A 339 -0.32 -16.58 -6.69
CA GLN A 339 0.57 -17.74 -6.71
C GLN A 339 1.83 -17.39 -5.95
N ALA A 340 2.24 -18.25 -5.01
CA ALA A 340 3.41 -18.04 -4.19
C ALA A 340 4.25 -19.30 -4.08
N THR A 341 5.58 -19.14 -4.09
CA THR A 341 6.55 -20.20 -3.81
C THR A 341 7.63 -19.68 -2.88
N GLY A 342 8.08 -20.47 -1.91
CA GLY A 342 9.15 -20.05 -1.01
C GLY A 342 9.48 -21.09 0.03
N ARG A 343 9.99 -20.66 1.19
CA ARG A 343 10.36 -21.53 2.31
C ARG A 343 9.53 -21.22 3.55
N PHE A 344 8.96 -22.23 4.17
CA PHE A 344 8.32 -22.14 5.48
C PHE A 344 9.30 -22.53 6.59
N LEU A 345 9.36 -21.72 7.65
CA LEU A 345 10.30 -21.87 8.79
C LEU A 345 11.75 -22.05 8.35
N ASP A 346 12.13 -21.35 7.27
CA ASP A 346 13.44 -21.40 6.62
C ASP A 346 13.89 -22.80 6.18
N GLN A 347 12.99 -23.78 6.17
CA GLN A 347 13.30 -25.19 5.94
C GLN A 347 12.54 -25.78 4.77
N ALA A 348 11.22 -25.85 4.87
CA ALA A 348 10.40 -26.62 3.93
C ALA A 348 10.03 -25.77 2.73
N GLN A 349 10.31 -26.26 1.52
CA GLN A 349 9.81 -25.62 0.30
C GLN A 349 8.28 -25.70 0.27
N MET A 350 7.64 -24.61 -0.11
CA MET A 350 6.19 -24.52 -0.24
C MET A 350 5.79 -23.91 -1.58
N ALA A 351 4.61 -24.28 -2.05
CA ALA A 351 3.91 -23.63 -3.15
C ALA A 351 2.43 -23.51 -2.80
N ALA A 352 1.81 -22.37 -3.08
CA ALA A 352 0.39 -22.17 -2.85
C ALA A 352 -0.23 -21.32 -3.96
N THR A 353 -1.48 -21.62 -4.31
CA THR A 353 -2.31 -20.83 -5.20
C THR A 353 -3.63 -20.53 -4.51
N PHE A 354 -4.00 -19.26 -4.48
CA PHE A 354 -5.30 -18.79 -3.98
C PHE A 354 -6.02 -18.04 -5.09
N THR A 355 -7.30 -18.34 -5.28
CA THR A 355 -8.16 -17.68 -6.27
C THR A 355 -9.35 -17.05 -5.56
N PHE A 356 -9.58 -15.77 -5.82
CA PHE A 356 -10.63 -14.94 -5.22
C PHE A 356 -11.47 -14.30 -6.33
N PRO A 357 -12.71 -14.77 -6.54
CA PRO A 357 -13.69 -13.98 -7.29
C PRO A 357 -13.93 -12.64 -6.57
N LEU A 358 -13.67 -11.50 -7.24
CA LEU A 358 -13.90 -10.18 -6.63
C LEU A 358 -15.30 -9.62 -6.94
N ASN A 359 -15.90 -10.03 -8.05
CA ASN A 359 -17.24 -9.60 -8.44
C ASN A 359 -18.34 -10.55 -7.90
N VAL A 360 -18.38 -10.73 -6.58
CA VAL A 360 -19.34 -11.62 -5.91
C VAL A 360 -19.97 -10.95 -4.68
N THR A 361 -21.20 -11.32 -4.35
CA THR A 361 -21.92 -10.80 -3.16
C THR A 361 -21.63 -11.60 -1.89
N VAL A 362 -21.18 -12.84 -2.05
CA VAL A 362 -20.78 -13.75 -0.98
C VAL A 362 -19.29 -14.02 -1.14
N TYR A 363 -18.54 -14.00 -0.04
CA TYR A 363 -17.12 -14.32 -0.05
C TYR A 363 -16.88 -15.72 -0.64
N GLU A 364 -16.01 -15.80 -1.63
CA GLU A 364 -15.57 -17.06 -2.22
C GLU A 364 -14.04 -17.08 -2.33
N MET A 365 -13.46 -18.26 -2.11
CA MET A 365 -12.04 -18.50 -2.27
C MET A 365 -11.80 -19.96 -2.62
N HIS A 366 -10.92 -20.22 -3.58
CA HIS A 366 -10.29 -21.51 -3.77
C HIS A 366 -8.84 -21.44 -3.31
N GLY A 367 -8.37 -22.44 -2.57
CA GLY A 367 -6.99 -22.53 -2.11
C GLY A 367 -6.43 -23.91 -2.32
N GLU A 368 -5.23 -23.99 -2.90
CA GLU A 368 -4.47 -25.24 -3.03
C GLU A 368 -2.99 -25.00 -2.81
N GLY A 369 -2.27 -26.05 -2.41
CA GLY A 369 -0.84 -25.92 -2.20
C GLY A 369 -0.16 -27.18 -1.71
N SER A 370 1.15 -27.08 -1.55
CA SER A 370 2.02 -28.15 -1.09
C SER A 370 3.12 -27.63 -0.18
N LEU A 371 3.57 -28.52 0.69
CA LEU A 371 4.72 -28.37 1.56
C LEU A 371 5.60 -29.61 1.37
N GLN A 372 6.90 -29.41 1.17
CA GLN A 372 7.88 -30.48 1.15
C GLN A 372 8.31 -30.87 2.57
N ARG A 373 9.36 -31.68 2.67
CA ARG A 373 9.86 -32.22 3.93
C ARG A 373 10.10 -31.14 4.99
N LEU A 374 9.50 -31.32 6.17
CA LEU A 374 9.63 -30.46 7.34
C LEU A 374 9.98 -31.29 8.59
N ASP A 375 10.95 -30.83 9.36
CA ASP A 375 11.12 -31.26 10.75
C ASP A 375 10.03 -30.58 11.57
N ILE A 376 9.03 -31.36 11.98
CA ILE A 376 7.80 -30.81 12.57
C ILE A 376 8.11 -30.07 13.88
N ARG A 377 9.21 -30.41 14.56
CA ARG A 377 9.70 -29.70 15.77
C ARG A 377 9.96 -28.21 15.52
N LYS A 378 10.17 -27.78 14.28
CA LYS A 378 10.28 -26.36 13.93
C LYS A 378 9.03 -25.55 14.33
N LEU A 379 7.85 -26.18 14.36
CA LEU A 379 6.62 -25.55 14.82
C LEU A 379 6.66 -25.18 16.32
N ASN A 380 7.65 -25.65 17.08
CA ASN A 380 7.84 -25.24 18.48
C ASN A 380 8.21 -23.77 18.65
N SER A 381 8.53 -23.04 17.57
CA SER A 381 8.60 -21.58 17.62
C SER A 381 7.24 -20.93 17.85
N PHE A 382 6.15 -21.65 17.62
CA PHE A 382 4.77 -21.18 17.69
C PHE A 382 3.92 -21.94 18.72
N LEU A 383 3.85 -23.27 18.60
CA LEU A 383 2.86 -24.09 19.32
C LEU A 383 2.91 -23.98 20.86
N PRO A 384 4.08 -23.93 21.54
CA PRO A 384 4.12 -23.85 23.00
C PRO A 384 3.46 -22.59 23.55
N SER A 385 3.64 -21.47 22.85
CA SER A 385 3.11 -20.16 23.25
C SER A 385 1.63 -19.99 22.93
N ILE A 386 1.13 -20.71 21.93
CA ILE A 386 -0.21 -20.49 21.37
C ILE A 386 -1.18 -21.60 21.78
N GLU A 387 -0.74 -22.84 21.68
CA GLU A 387 -1.54 -24.04 21.87
C GLU A 387 -1.15 -24.81 23.14
N GLY A 388 -0.12 -24.38 23.87
CA GLY A 388 0.33 -25.04 25.10
C GLY A 388 0.92 -26.44 24.89
N ILE A 389 1.29 -26.78 23.65
CA ILE A 389 1.87 -28.06 23.27
C ILE A 389 3.29 -27.92 22.75
N ARG A 390 4.07 -28.98 22.87
CA ARG A 390 5.40 -29.09 22.31
C ARG A 390 5.53 -30.39 21.53
N ILE A 391 6.12 -30.32 20.35
CA ILE A 391 6.45 -31.47 19.52
C ILE A 391 7.85 -31.95 19.90
N THR A 392 7.97 -33.18 20.37
CA THR A 392 9.23 -33.79 20.84
C THR A 392 9.96 -34.48 19.69
N SER A 393 9.23 -35.13 18.78
CA SER A 393 9.72 -35.70 17.52
C SER A 393 8.67 -35.60 16.42
N GLY A 394 9.10 -35.79 15.17
CA GLY A 394 8.20 -35.85 14.03
C GLY A 394 8.81 -35.29 12.76
N THR A 395 8.55 -35.97 11.65
CA THR A 395 8.94 -35.55 10.32
C THR A 395 7.73 -35.57 9.41
N ALA A 396 7.44 -34.46 8.74
CA ALA A 396 6.55 -34.45 7.58
C ALA A 396 7.40 -34.72 6.34
N ASP A 397 7.07 -35.75 5.57
CA ASP A 397 7.70 -36.02 4.27
C ASP A 397 7.11 -35.12 3.17
N GLY A 398 5.87 -34.70 3.34
CA GLY A 398 5.21 -33.66 2.56
C GLY A 398 3.76 -33.50 2.97
N ALA A 399 3.13 -32.43 2.53
CA ALA A 399 1.69 -32.25 2.70
C ALA A 399 1.12 -31.54 1.48
N THR A 400 -0.13 -31.83 1.14
CA THR A 400 -0.90 -31.04 0.17
C THR A 400 -2.22 -30.60 0.79
N PHE A 401 -2.77 -29.52 0.30
CA PHE A 401 -4.13 -29.10 0.66
C PHE A 401 -4.87 -28.63 -0.57
N ARG A 402 -6.19 -28.76 -0.54
CA ARG A 402 -7.10 -28.15 -1.50
C ARG A 402 -8.47 -27.94 -0.85
N PHE A 403 -8.97 -26.72 -0.88
CA PHE A 403 -10.26 -26.38 -0.29
C PHE A 403 -10.93 -25.19 -0.96
N ASP A 404 -12.23 -25.13 -0.77
CA ASP A 404 -13.09 -24.03 -1.20
C ASP A 404 -13.75 -23.40 0.03
N VAL A 405 -13.85 -22.08 0.01
CA VAL A 405 -14.64 -21.30 0.96
C VAL A 405 -15.80 -20.66 0.22
N ARG A 406 -17.01 -20.79 0.76
CA ARG A 406 -18.19 -20.04 0.34
C ARG A 406 -18.92 -19.48 1.55
N GLY A 407 -18.99 -18.16 1.63
CA GLY A 407 -19.47 -17.43 2.79
C GLY A 407 -18.59 -17.73 3.99
N ARG A 408 -19.09 -18.56 4.92
CA ARG A 408 -18.36 -19.00 6.11
C ARG A 408 -18.01 -20.49 6.09
N ALA A 409 -18.49 -21.24 5.12
CA ALA A 409 -18.25 -22.67 5.05
C ALA A 409 -16.99 -22.95 4.24
N ALA A 410 -16.02 -23.63 4.86
CA ALA A 410 -14.83 -24.15 4.20
C ALA A 410 -14.95 -25.67 4.05
N ARG A 411 -14.68 -26.19 2.85
CA ARG A 411 -14.73 -27.62 2.53
C ARG A 411 -13.56 -28.02 1.66
N GLY A 412 -12.99 -29.20 1.90
CA GLY A 412 -11.82 -29.65 1.15
C GLY A 412 -11.11 -30.79 1.84
N VAL A 413 -9.81 -30.93 1.53
CA VAL A 413 -8.95 -31.94 2.12
C VAL A 413 -7.55 -31.40 2.40
N VAL A 414 -6.90 -32.00 3.40
CA VAL A 414 -5.46 -31.93 3.62
C VAL A 414 -4.92 -33.35 3.60
N ASP A 415 -3.81 -33.54 2.89
CA ASP A 415 -3.16 -34.84 2.73
C ASP A 415 -1.71 -34.73 3.25
N PRO A 416 -1.50 -34.89 4.58
CA PRO A 416 -0.18 -34.86 5.19
C PRO A 416 0.44 -36.26 5.23
N VAL A 417 1.69 -36.38 4.80
CA VAL A 417 2.50 -37.59 5.00
C VAL A 417 3.52 -37.32 6.09
N TYR A 418 3.43 -38.02 7.22
CA TYR A 418 4.32 -37.79 8.36
C TYR A 418 4.63 -39.07 9.13
N ARG A 419 5.71 -39.02 9.91
CA ARG A 419 6.21 -40.13 10.71
C ARG A 419 6.77 -39.67 12.05
N GLU A 420 6.72 -40.55 13.04
CA GLU A 420 7.32 -40.39 14.37
C GLU A 420 6.87 -39.11 15.11
N LEU A 421 5.63 -38.66 14.88
CA LEU A 421 5.04 -37.51 15.55
C LEU A 421 4.82 -37.83 17.03
N ASP A 422 5.46 -37.07 17.90
CA ASP A 422 5.26 -37.15 19.36
C ASP A 422 5.03 -35.73 19.91
N ILE A 423 4.08 -35.62 20.83
CA ILE A 423 3.57 -34.34 21.35
C ILE A 423 3.41 -34.43 22.87
N GLU A 424 3.85 -33.39 23.58
CA GLU A 424 3.63 -33.25 25.01
C GLU A 424 2.94 -31.92 25.37
N LEU A 425 2.24 -31.92 26.52
CA LEU A 425 1.68 -30.70 27.11
C LEU A 425 2.76 -29.95 27.91
N VAL A 426 2.82 -28.63 27.73
CA VAL A 426 3.85 -27.77 28.35
C VAL A 426 3.65 -27.58 29.86
N ASP A 427 2.42 -27.73 30.40
CA ASP A 427 2.14 -27.72 31.85
C ASP A 427 1.34 -28.96 32.30
N LYS A 428 2.03 -29.85 33.03
CA LYS A 428 1.47 -31.10 33.58
C LYS A 428 0.81 -30.94 34.97
N LYS A 429 1.06 -29.83 35.69
CA LYS A 429 0.52 -29.57 37.04
C LYS A 429 -0.85 -28.90 37.01
N THR A 430 -1.13 -28.19 35.91
CA THR A 430 -2.41 -27.64 35.50
C THR A 430 -3.62 -28.54 35.76
N LYS A 431 -3.72 -29.61 34.97
CA LYS A 431 -4.96 -30.33 34.56
C LYS A 431 -6.19 -29.45 34.22
N LYS A 432 -6.09 -28.13 34.36
CA LYS A 432 -6.93 -27.06 33.88
C LYS A 432 -5.99 -26.04 33.25
N GLY A 433 -5.69 -26.23 31.98
CA GLY A 433 -5.16 -25.17 31.15
C GLY A 433 -6.20 -24.07 31.06
N ASN A 434 -6.28 -23.19 32.06
CA ASN A 434 -7.23 -22.07 32.04
C ASN A 434 -6.82 -20.99 31.00
N TRP A 435 -5.91 -21.28 30.07
CA TRP A 435 -5.65 -20.51 28.85
C TRP A 435 -6.76 -20.64 27.80
N LEU A 436 -7.73 -21.53 28.05
CA LEU A 436 -8.80 -21.98 27.17
C LEU A 436 -10.12 -21.22 27.37
N THR A 437 -10.28 -20.03 26.78
CA THR A 437 -11.58 -19.32 26.73
C THR A 437 -12.12 -19.08 25.32
N GLY A 438 -11.68 -19.86 24.33
CA GLY A 438 -12.35 -19.99 23.05
C GLY A 438 -11.97 -21.33 22.45
N ASP A 439 -12.92 -22.25 22.37
CA ASP A 439 -12.80 -23.60 21.79
C ASP A 439 -12.05 -24.63 22.65
N LEU A 440 -12.61 -24.91 23.83
CA LEU A 440 -12.26 -25.98 24.78
C LEU A 440 -12.30 -27.42 24.22
N SER A 441 -12.70 -27.64 22.97
CA SER A 441 -12.82 -28.98 22.39
C SER A 441 -11.50 -29.57 21.88
N PHE A 442 -10.48 -28.74 21.61
CA PHE A 442 -9.31 -29.13 20.82
C PHE A 442 -8.16 -29.78 21.61
N VAL A 443 -8.00 -29.47 22.90
CA VAL A 443 -6.87 -29.98 23.71
C VAL A 443 -7.17 -31.34 24.35
N ALA A 444 -8.45 -31.69 24.48
CA ALA A 444 -8.87 -32.94 25.13
C ALA A 444 -8.63 -34.18 24.25
N SER A 445 -8.57 -34.02 22.93
CA SER A 445 -8.42 -35.09 21.95
C SER A 445 -6.95 -35.48 21.65
N TRP A 446 -5.97 -34.65 22.05
CA TRP A 446 -4.54 -34.92 21.83
C TRP A 446 -3.89 -36.04 22.64
N LEU A 447 -4.63 -36.71 23.53
CA LEU A 447 -4.12 -37.92 24.19
C LEU A 447 -4.09 -39.14 23.24
N VAL A 448 -4.65 -39.01 22.03
CA VAL A 448 -4.72 -40.06 20.99
C VAL A 448 -4.17 -39.52 19.66
N VAL A 449 -3.01 -38.86 19.69
CA VAL A 449 -2.36 -38.42 18.44
C VAL A 449 -1.79 -39.63 17.70
N LYS A 450 -2.09 -39.75 16.41
CA LYS A 450 -1.45 -40.76 15.56
C LYS A 450 0.00 -40.37 15.30
N ASN A 451 0.91 -41.27 15.62
CA ASN A 451 2.35 -41.04 15.45
C ASN A 451 2.77 -41.03 13.98
N ASP A 452 2.07 -41.79 13.12
CA ASP A 452 2.46 -41.99 11.73
C ASP A 452 1.23 -41.89 10.81
N ASN A 453 1.44 -41.29 9.64
CA ASN A 453 0.53 -41.32 8.50
C ASN A 453 1.35 -41.50 7.21
N PRO A 454 1.95 -42.69 7.00
CA PRO A 454 2.77 -42.96 5.84
C PRO A 454 1.89 -43.27 4.62
N ARG A 455 2.42 -43.05 3.41
CA ARG A 455 1.75 -43.51 2.18
C ARG A 455 1.57 -45.04 2.21
N GLY A 456 0.36 -45.52 1.97
CA GLY A 456 0.05 -46.95 1.98
C GLY A 456 -1.43 -47.23 2.27
N GLU A 457 -1.72 -48.44 2.72
CA GLU A 457 -3.08 -48.89 3.03
C GLU A 457 -3.70 -48.12 4.22
N ASP A 458 -2.88 -47.76 5.22
CA ASP A 458 -3.32 -47.04 6.43
C ASP A 458 -3.24 -45.51 6.29
N HIS A 459 -2.98 -44.99 5.09
CA HIS A 459 -2.85 -43.56 4.84
C HIS A 459 -4.20 -42.85 4.93
N GLU A 460 -4.27 -41.81 5.75
CA GLU A 460 -5.47 -41.00 5.94
C GLU A 460 -5.34 -39.61 5.34
N VAL A 461 -6.44 -39.17 4.75
CA VAL A 461 -6.61 -37.81 4.21
C VAL A 461 -7.61 -37.09 5.10
N GLY A 462 -7.20 -35.93 5.59
CA GLY A 462 -7.97 -35.11 6.52
C GLY A 462 -9.06 -34.35 5.80
N LYS A 463 -10.28 -34.46 6.29
CA LYS A 463 -11.42 -33.74 5.75
C LYS A 463 -11.48 -32.34 6.33
N ILE A 464 -11.52 -31.34 5.45
CA ILE A 464 -11.84 -29.98 5.85
C ILE A 464 -13.37 -29.83 5.85
N ALA A 465 -13.93 -29.60 7.02
CA ALA A 465 -15.32 -29.22 7.24
C ALA A 465 -15.40 -28.16 8.35
N TYR A 466 -15.07 -26.91 8.02
CA TYR A 466 -14.89 -25.86 9.00
C TYR A 466 -15.85 -24.69 8.76
N THR A 467 -16.34 -24.07 9.85
CA THR A 467 -17.17 -22.86 9.79
C THR A 467 -16.38 -21.67 10.34
N LEU A 468 -16.03 -20.74 9.45
CA LEU A 468 -15.28 -19.55 9.80
C LEU A 468 -16.03 -18.67 10.81
N PRO A 469 -15.31 -18.01 11.74
CA PRO A 469 -15.89 -16.98 12.60
C PRO A 469 -16.56 -15.86 11.77
N PRO A 470 -17.62 -15.20 12.28
CA PRO A 470 -18.30 -14.12 11.56
C PRO A 470 -17.39 -12.94 11.18
N ASN A 471 -16.33 -12.72 11.95
CA ASN A 471 -15.36 -11.63 11.82
C ASN A 471 -13.97 -12.15 11.43
N ALA A 472 -13.90 -13.29 10.73
CA ALA A 472 -12.64 -13.89 10.34
C ALA A 472 -11.81 -12.93 9.46
N ALA A 473 -10.52 -12.82 9.74
CA ALA A 473 -9.58 -12.13 8.86
C ALA A 473 -9.19 -13.01 7.67
N LEU A 474 -8.68 -12.43 6.58
CA LEU A 474 -8.26 -13.17 5.38
C LEU A 474 -7.28 -14.32 5.69
N MET A 475 -6.33 -14.12 6.59
CA MET A 475 -5.39 -15.20 6.95
C MET A 475 -6.08 -16.36 7.68
N GLU A 476 -7.08 -16.06 8.50
CA GLU A 476 -7.87 -17.07 9.23
C GLU A 476 -8.73 -17.90 8.27
N THR A 477 -9.18 -17.31 7.16
CA THR A 477 -9.91 -18.06 6.11
C THR A 477 -9.04 -19.07 5.36
N ILE A 478 -7.71 -18.95 5.48
CA ILE A 478 -6.74 -19.88 4.91
C ILE A 478 -6.29 -20.89 5.96
N TRP A 479 -5.80 -20.41 7.11
CA TRP A 479 -5.15 -21.26 8.10
C TRP A 479 -6.11 -22.16 8.88
N PHE A 480 -7.29 -21.67 9.28
CA PHE A 480 -8.21 -22.48 10.10
C PHE A 480 -8.75 -23.71 9.37
N PRO A 481 -9.15 -23.64 8.08
CA PRO A 481 -9.52 -24.83 7.32
C PRO A 481 -8.40 -25.86 7.25
N ILE A 482 -7.16 -25.45 6.93
CA ILE A 482 -6.00 -26.35 6.86
C ILE A 482 -5.74 -26.99 8.22
N ARG A 483 -5.74 -26.20 9.30
CA ARG A 483 -5.58 -26.69 10.68
C ARG A 483 -6.65 -27.73 11.04
N ALA A 484 -7.92 -27.49 10.68
CA ALA A 484 -9.00 -28.43 10.96
C ALA A 484 -8.80 -29.77 10.24
N GLY A 485 -8.39 -29.74 8.95
CA GLY A 485 -8.09 -30.96 8.21
C GLY A 485 -6.88 -31.73 8.77
N LEU A 486 -5.84 -31.02 9.25
CA LEU A 486 -4.72 -31.65 9.95
C LEU A 486 -5.15 -32.33 11.26
N GLY A 487 -6.07 -31.71 12.01
CA GLY A 487 -6.63 -32.31 13.23
C GLY A 487 -7.40 -33.59 12.96
N ASP A 488 -8.19 -33.62 11.88
CA ASP A 488 -8.95 -34.81 11.46
C ASP A 488 -8.04 -36.03 11.23
N VAL A 489 -6.86 -35.85 10.60
CA VAL A 489 -5.88 -36.94 10.40
C VAL A 489 -5.19 -37.33 11.70
N ALA A 490 -4.69 -36.34 12.43
CA ALA A 490 -3.89 -36.60 13.60
C ALA A 490 -4.71 -37.08 14.81
N GLY A 491 -6.05 -37.02 14.73
CA GLY A 491 -6.97 -37.58 15.70
C GLY A 491 -7.50 -36.59 16.74
N PHE A 492 -7.68 -35.30 16.39
CA PHE A 492 -8.07 -34.27 17.35
C PHE A 492 -9.00 -33.15 16.91
#